data_AF-H0E9F3-F1
#
_entry.id   AF-H0E9F3-F1
#
_cell.length_a   1.000
_cell.length_b   1.000
_cell.length_c   1.000
_cell.angle_alpha   90.00
_cell.angle_beta   90.00
_cell.angle_gamma   90.00
#
_symmetry.space_group_name_H-M   'P 1'
#
loop_
_entity.id
_entity.type
_entity.pdbx_description
1 polymer ?
#
loop_
_entity_poly.entity_id
_entity_poly.type
_entity_poly.pdbx_seq_one_letter_code
_entity_poly.pdbx_strand_id
1 'polypeptide(L)' 'MPSAFGLCDRCLHQRLIGNTRGSTFSLCGRSKADPRFPRYPRMPVAACPGFEPRPPGRDPERGPGSSSAGAGAGAGR' A
#
# COMPACT_ATOMS: atom_id res chain seq x y z
N MET A 1 8.39 8.47 15.02
CA MET A 1 7.15 9.06 14.47
C MET A 1 6.30 7.93 13.94
N PRO A 2 5.04 7.76 14.38
CA PRO A 2 4.19 6.69 13.85
C PRO A 2 4.01 6.88 12.34
N SER A 3 4.25 5.83 11.56
CA SER A 3 3.97 5.86 10.12
C SER A 3 2.51 6.24 9.90
N ALA A 4 2.24 7.12 8.93
CA ALA A 4 0.87 7.52 8.57
C ALA A 4 -0.05 6.32 8.31
N PHE A 5 0.55 5.17 7.94
CA PHE A 5 -0.16 3.93 7.66
C PHE A 5 -0.21 2.87 8.77
N GLY A 6 0.44 3.08 9.92
CA GLY A 6 0.46 2.11 11.01
C GLY A 6 1.03 0.75 10.59
N LEU A 7 0.38 -0.35 11.00
CA LEU A 7 0.82 -1.71 10.65
C LEU A 7 0.86 -1.95 9.14
N CYS A 8 -0.06 -1.38 8.38
CA CYS A 8 -0.11 -1.60 6.93
C CYS A 8 1.15 -1.09 6.21
N ASP A 9 1.86 -0.11 6.78
CA ASP A 9 3.11 0.43 6.23
C ASP A 9 4.19 -0.64 6.00
N ARG A 10 4.23 -1.64 6.90
CA ARG A 10 5.18 -2.77 6.85
C ARG A 10 4.55 -4.03 6.28
N CYS A 11 3.31 -3.97 5.81
CA CYS A 11 2.59 -5.13 5.29
C CYS A 11 2.94 -5.39 3.82
N LEU A 12 3.10 -6.66 3.44
CA LEU A 12 3.35 -7.05 2.05
C LEU A 12 2.10 -6.95 1.16
N HIS A 13 0.90 -6.97 1.75
CA HIS A 13 -0.35 -6.79 1.02
C HIS A 13 -0.73 -5.33 0.76
N GLN A 14 -0.03 -4.37 1.37
CA GLN A 14 -0.29 -2.94 1.17
C GLN A 14 0.15 -2.51 -0.23
N ARG A 15 -0.74 -1.78 -0.91
CA ARG A 15 -0.44 -1.02 -2.13
C ARG A 15 -0.82 0.44 -1.94
N LEU A 16 0.11 1.36 -2.18
CA LEU A 16 -0.17 2.79 -2.14
C LEU A 16 -0.74 3.23 -3.49
N ILE A 17 -1.86 3.93 -3.45
CA ILE A 17 -2.55 4.47 -4.62
C ILE A 17 -2.59 5.99 -4.47
N GLY A 18 -1.83 6.68 -5.31
CA GLY A 18 -1.90 8.13 -5.45
C GLY A 18 -3.06 8.55 -6.34
N ASN A 19 -3.69 9.68 -6.00
CA ASN A 19 -4.60 10.38 -6.90
C ASN A 19 -3.92 11.62 -7.52
N THR A 20 -4.53 12.19 -8.55
CA THR A 20 -4.07 13.42 -9.21
C THR A 20 -4.14 14.67 -8.34
N ARG A 21 -4.85 14.62 -7.20
CA ARG A 21 -4.91 15.71 -6.21
C ARG A 21 -3.83 15.63 -5.13
N GLY A 22 -2.88 14.70 -5.25
CA GLY A 22 -1.77 14.53 -4.30
C GLY A 22 -2.09 13.74 -3.03
N SER A 23 -3.30 13.18 -2.92
CA SER A 23 -3.64 12.29 -1.80
C SER A 23 -3.18 10.86 -2.11
N THR A 24 -2.63 10.18 -1.10
CA THR A 24 -2.22 8.77 -1.20
C THR A 24 -3.08 7.91 -0.27
N PHE A 25 -3.62 6.83 -0.81
CA PHE A 25 -4.44 5.88 -0.06
C PHE A 25 -3.75 4.51 0.00
N SER A 26 -3.93 3.80 1.10
CA SER A 26 -3.52 2.39 1.19
C SER A 26 -4.65 1.49 0.70
N LEU A 27 -4.33 0.59 -0.21
CA LEU A 27 -5.20 -0.47 -0.68
C LEU A 27 -4.72 -1.80 -0.13
N CYS A 28 -5.62 -2.52 0.53
CA CYS A 28 -5.38 -3.87 1.03
C CYS A 28 -5.62 -4.88 -0.09
N GLY A 29 -4.54 -5.54 -0.56
CA GLY A 29 -4.65 -6.62 -1.54
C GLY A 29 -5.44 -7.85 -1.03
N ARG A 30 -5.46 -8.07 0.29
CA ARG A 30 -6.14 -9.21 0.93
C ARG A 30 -7.66 -9.17 0.76
N SER A 31 -8.22 -7.97 0.59
CA SER A 31 -9.64 -7.74 0.30
C SER A 31 -10.14 -8.44 -0.97
N LYS A 32 -9.24 -8.78 -1.90
CA LYS A 32 -9.59 -9.54 -3.11
C LYS A 32 -9.89 -11.01 -2.83
N ALA A 33 -9.20 -11.60 -1.87
CA ALA A 33 -9.33 -13.01 -1.54
C ALA A 33 -10.30 -13.24 -0.36
N ASP A 34 -10.37 -12.29 0.57
CA ASP A 34 -11.23 -12.38 1.73
C ASP A 34 -11.98 -11.04 1.96
N PRO A 35 -13.33 -11.04 1.86
CA PRO A 35 -14.15 -9.85 2.01
C PRO A 35 -14.18 -9.29 3.45
N ARG A 36 -13.69 -10.03 4.45
CA ARG A 36 -13.52 -9.53 5.82
C ARG A 36 -12.49 -8.41 5.91
N PHE A 37 -11.60 -8.31 4.94
CA PHE A 37 -10.61 -7.24 4.87
C PHE A 37 -11.16 -6.06 4.05
N PRO A 38 -11.21 -4.85 4.62
CA PRO A 38 -11.61 -3.67 3.86
C PRO A 38 -10.57 -3.36 2.78
N ARG A 39 -11.02 -3.14 1.55
CA ARG A 39 -10.16 -2.74 0.42
C ARG A 39 -9.39 -1.45 0.70
N TYR A 40 -10.03 -0.53 1.43
CA TYR A 40 -9.45 0.74 1.89
C TYR A 40 -9.55 0.80 3.42
N PRO A 41 -8.57 0.26 4.16
CA PRO A 41 -8.58 0.32 5.62
C PRO A 41 -8.50 1.77 6.11
N ARG A 42 -9.11 2.05 7.26
CA ARG A 42 -9.03 3.36 7.93
C ARG A 42 -7.65 3.49 8.57
N MET A 43 -6.99 4.63 8.37
CA MET A 43 -5.63 4.88 8.81
C MET A 43 -5.63 5.75 10.09
N PRO A 44 -4.67 5.55 11.01
CA PRO A 44 -3.62 4.53 11.02
C PRO A 44 -4.13 3.15 11.47
N VAL A 45 -3.67 2.08 10.83
CA VAL A 45 -4.08 0.72 11.20
C VAL A 45 -3.31 0.26 12.44
N ALA A 46 -4.01 0.16 13.56
CA ALA A 46 -3.44 -0.29 14.83
C ALA A 46 -3.42 -1.82 14.99
N ALA A 47 -4.39 -2.52 14.41
CA ALA A 47 -4.51 -3.98 14.46
C ALA A 47 -5.02 -4.52 13.10
N CYS A 48 -4.37 -5.56 12.58
CA CYS A 48 -4.81 -6.23 11.36
C CYS A 48 -4.57 -7.75 11.50
N PRO A 49 -5.63 -8.59 11.49
CA PRO A 49 -5.49 -10.04 11.65
C PRO A 49 -4.80 -10.73 10.46
N GLY A 50 -4.76 -10.05 9.31
CA GLY A 50 -4.05 -10.48 8.11
C GLY A 50 -2.80 -9.66 7.85
N PHE A 51 -2.17 -9.12 8.90
CA PHE A 51 -0.88 -8.45 8.78
C PHE A 51 0.19 -9.49 8.44
N GLU A 52 0.92 -9.23 7.36
CA GLU A 52 2.03 -10.08 6.95
C GLU A 52 3.22 -9.17 6.64
N PRO A 53 4.31 -9.23 7.43
CA PRO A 53 5.41 -8.29 7.30
C PRO A 53 6.14 -8.50 5.98
N ARG A 54 6.45 -7.40 5.29
CA ARG A 54 7.30 -7.44 4.09
C ARG A 54 8.69 -7.95 4.50
N PRO A 55 9.23 -8.98 3.84
CA PRO A 55 10.58 -9.41 4.13
C PRO A 55 11.53 -8.23 3.88
N PRO A 56 12.47 -7.95 4.79
CA PRO A 56 13.51 -6.97 4.52
C PRO A 56 14.26 -7.47 3.29
N GLY A 57 14.21 -6.70 2.20
CA GLY A 57 14.91 -7.07 0.98
C GLY A 57 16.39 -7.28 1.32
N ARG A 58 16.95 -8.44 1.01
CA ARG A 58 18.39 -8.70 1.10
C ARG A 58 19.09 -8.03 -0.09
N ASP A 59 18.97 -6.70 -0.19
CA ASP A 59 19.64 -5.89 -1.20
C ASP A 59 20.27 -4.67 -0.49
N PRO A 60 21.60 -4.65 -0.29
CA PRO A 60 22.29 -3.55 0.42
C PRO A 60 22.25 -2.19 -0.31
N GLU A 61 21.78 -2.10 -1.55
CA GLU A 61 21.78 -0.86 -2.36
C GLU A 61 20.36 -0.40 -2.80
N ARG A 62 19.29 -1.16 -2.53
CA ARG A 62 17.96 -0.76 -3.02
C ARG A 62 17.29 0.18 -2.02
N GLY A 63 17.53 1.48 -2.20
CA GLY A 63 16.80 2.58 -1.57
C GLY A 63 15.28 2.42 -1.72
N PRO A 64 14.46 3.15 -0.93
CA PRO A 64 13.02 2.92 -0.81
C PRO A 64 12.28 3.29 -2.10
N GLY A 65 12.31 2.38 -3.07
CA GLY A 65 11.44 2.36 -4.23
C GLY A 65 10.04 1.99 -3.80
N SER A 66 9.28 2.97 -3.30
CA SER A 66 7.86 3.05 -3.65
C SER A 66 7.77 3.43 -5.13
N SER A 67 8.20 2.52 -6.01
CA SER A 67 7.94 2.60 -7.43
C SER A 67 6.46 2.35 -7.63
N SER A 68 5.69 3.42 -7.68
CA SER A 68 4.56 3.54 -8.59
C SER A 68 4.94 4.55 -9.67
N ALA A 69 5.90 4.17 -10.52
CA ALA A 69 5.98 4.67 -11.88
C ALA A 69 5.21 3.68 -12.78
N GLY A 70 4.39 4.24 -13.67
CA GLY A 70 3.57 3.51 -14.65
C GLY A 70 2.10 3.95 -14.54
N ALA A 71 1.65 5.08 -15.10
CA ALA A 71 1.68 5.55 -16.50
C ALA A 71 0.75 4.76 -17.44
N GLY A 72 -0.05 5.51 -18.23
CA GLY A 72 -0.79 5.09 -19.44
C GLY A 72 -2.30 4.92 -19.21
N ALA A 73 -3.24 5.34 -20.07
CA ALA A 73 -3.28 6.02 -21.38
C ALA A 73 -4.76 6.51 -21.53
N GLY A 74 -5.12 7.66 -22.13
CA GLY A 74 -5.10 7.95 -23.57
C GLY A 74 -6.47 7.68 -24.24
N ALA A 75 -7.16 8.74 -24.71
CA ALA A 75 -8.24 8.86 -25.72
C ALA A 75 -9.27 9.90 -25.24
N GLY A 76 -9.68 10.95 -25.96
CA GLY A 76 -9.60 11.32 -27.37
C GLY A 76 -10.81 12.26 -27.64
N ARG A 77 -10.58 13.28 -28.49
CA ARG A 77 -11.42 14.43 -28.91
C ARG A 77 -11.75 15.51 -27.89
#